data_AF-H9FH87-F1
#
_entry.id   AF-H9FH87-F1
#
_cell.length_a   1.000
_cell.length_b   1.000
_cell.length_c   1.000
_cell.angle_alpha   90.00
_cell.angle_beta   90.00
_cell.angle_gamma   90.00
#
_symmetry.space_group_name_H-M   'P 1'
#
loop_
_entity.id
_entity.type
_entity.pdbx_description
1 polymer ?
#
loop_
_entity_poly.entity_id
_entity_poly.type
_entity_poly.pdbx_seq_one_letter_code
_entity_poly.pdbx_strand_id
1 'polypeptide(L)'
;HCRMVDMPGNETICPPNIYIECADHTLDSLGGGPEGPCFCPTPCNLTRYGKEISMVRIPNRGSARYLARKYNRNETYIRENFL
;
A
#
# COMPACT_ATOMS: atom_id res chain seq x y z
N HIS A 1 8.02 5.60 23.42
CA HIS A 1 6.61 5.18 23.33
C HIS A 1 5.91 6.05 22.32
N CYS A 2 5.66 5.53 21.13
CA CYS A 2 5.01 6.18 20.00
C CYS A 2 4.32 5.11 19.15
N ARG A 3 3.50 5.50 18.18
CA ARG A 3 2.87 4.59 17.21
C ARG A 3 3.24 4.96 15.78
N MET A 4 3.15 3.98 14.88
CA MET A 4 3.25 4.22 13.44
C MET A 4 1.96 4.85 12.91
N VAL A 5 2.02 5.46 11.72
CA VAL A 5 0.95 6.32 11.19
C VAL A 5 -0.35 5.55 10.96
N ASP A 6 -0.22 4.31 10.49
CA ASP A 6 -1.29 3.37 10.15
C ASP A 6 -1.84 2.60 11.38
N MET A 7 -1.15 2.65 12.52
CA MET A 7 -1.63 2.04 13.75
C MET A 7 -2.70 2.91 14.42
N PRO A 8 -3.83 2.33 14.86
CA PRO A 8 -4.82 3.06 15.65
C PRO A 8 -4.28 3.40 17.05
N GLY A 9 -4.95 4.32 17.76
CA GLY A 9 -4.58 4.72 19.12
C GLY A 9 -4.43 6.23 19.29
N ASN A 10 -4.22 6.66 20.54
CA ASN A 10 -4.10 8.07 20.92
C ASN A 10 -2.64 8.48 21.20
N GLU A 11 -1.70 7.56 21.02
CA GLU A 11 -0.27 7.78 21.15
C GLU A 11 0.24 8.72 20.06
N THR A 12 1.35 9.40 20.36
CA THR A 12 2.03 10.26 19.40
C THR A 12 2.65 9.46 18.27
N ILE A 13 2.69 10.06 17.08
CA ILE A 13 3.34 9.45 15.92
C ILE A 13 4.86 9.41 16.13
N CYS A 14 5.49 8.28 15.80
CA CYS A 14 6.93 8.14 15.89
C CYS A 14 7.64 9.15 14.96
N PRO A 15 8.64 9.91 15.45
CA PRO A 15 9.46 10.76 14.59
C PRO A 15 10.37 9.91 13.69
N PRO A 16 10.87 10.44 12.55
CA PRO A 16 11.60 9.65 11.55
C PRO A 16 12.81 8.88 12.09
N ASN A 17 13.55 9.45 13.05
CA ASN A 17 14.70 8.77 13.66
C ASN A 17 14.29 7.52 14.45
N ILE A 18 13.24 7.62 15.26
CA ILE A 18 12.71 6.49 16.04
C ILE A 18 12.04 5.46 15.13
N TYR A 19 11.46 5.91 14.01
CA TYR A 19 10.86 5.02 13.02
C TYR A 19 11.89 4.01 12.47
N ILE A 20 13.04 4.52 12.03
CA ILE A 20 14.12 3.72 11.45
C ILE A 20 14.84 2.90 12.51
N GLU A 21 15.19 3.51 13.65
CA GLU A 21 16.04 2.86 14.66
C GLU A 21 15.29 1.86 15.54
N CYS A 22 13.97 1.98 15.66
CA CYS A 22 13.19 1.21 16.63
C CYS A 22 11.92 0.61 16.03
N ALA A 23 11.02 1.42 15.46
CA ALA A 23 9.67 0.95 15.10
C ALA A 23 9.71 -0.16 14.02
N ASP A 24 10.45 0.06 12.93
CA ASP A 24 10.58 -0.91 11.84
C ASP A 24 11.23 -2.21 12.31
N HIS A 25 12.39 -2.12 12.98
CA HIS A 25 13.09 -3.29 13.52
C HIS A 25 12.27 -4.08 14.54
N THR A 26 11.49 -3.39 15.38
CA THR A 26 10.63 -4.04 16.37
C THR A 26 9.48 -4.78 15.70
N LEU A 27 8.85 -4.20 14.66
CA LEU A 27 7.81 -4.88 13.90
C LEU A 27 8.33 -6.07 13.11
N ASP A 28 9.48 -5.95 12.46
CA ASP A 28 10.11 -7.05 11.72
C ASP A 28 10.41 -8.23 12.66
N SER A 29 10.86 -7.93 13.88
CA SER A 29 11.12 -8.94 14.92
C SER A 29 9.86 -9.62 15.45
N LEU A 30 8.68 -9.01 15.28
CA LEU A 30 7.41 -9.54 15.78
C LEU A 30 6.93 -10.78 14.99
N GLY A 31 7.45 -10.99 13.77
CA GLY A 31 7.22 -12.19 12.97
C GLY A 31 5.77 -12.37 12.50
N GLY A 32 5.51 -12.26 11.19
CA GLY A 32 4.16 -12.36 10.60
C GLY A 32 3.57 -13.77 10.49
N GLY A 33 3.95 -14.70 11.36
CA GLY A 33 3.55 -16.11 11.32
C GLY A 33 2.57 -16.51 12.42
N PRO A 34 1.94 -17.69 12.33
CA PRO A 34 1.05 -18.23 13.36
C PRO A 34 1.77 -18.55 14.69
N GLU A 35 3.11 -18.61 14.67
CA GLU A 35 3.97 -18.79 15.86
C GLU A 35 4.48 -17.46 16.45
N GLY A 36 4.04 -16.32 15.91
CA GLY A 36 4.34 -15.01 16.47
C GLY A 36 3.78 -14.86 17.89
N PRO A 37 4.21 -13.83 18.65
CA PRO A 37 3.79 -13.61 20.04
C PRO A 37 2.29 -13.30 20.18
N CYS A 38 1.59 -13.04 19.07
CA CYS A 38 0.16 -12.73 19.05
C CYS A 38 -0.63 -13.83 18.33
N PHE A 39 -1.52 -14.51 19.05
CA PHE A 39 -2.44 -15.50 18.48
C PHE A 39 -3.79 -14.86 18.12
N CYS A 40 -4.16 -14.89 16.84
CA CYS A 40 -5.43 -14.35 16.33
C CYS A 40 -6.29 -15.47 15.73
N PRO A 41 -7.36 -15.95 16.42
CA PRO A 41 -8.22 -17.00 15.89
C PRO A 41 -9.04 -16.51 14.69
N THR A 42 -9.31 -17.40 13.73
CA THR A 42 -10.17 -17.08 12.59
C THR A 42 -11.62 -16.88 13.07
N PRO A 43 -12.27 -15.75 12.75
CA PRO A 43 -13.64 -15.50 13.17
C PRO A 43 -14.64 -16.42 12.43
N CYS A 44 -15.79 -16.68 13.05
CA CYS A 44 -16.84 -17.54 12.47
C CYS A 44 -17.53 -16.89 11.26
N ASN A 45 -17.73 -15.56 11.31
CA ASN A 45 -18.32 -14.78 10.25
C ASN A 45 -17.20 -14.10 9.45
N LEU A 46 -16.97 -14.58 8.24
CA LEU A 46 -15.94 -14.07 7.34
C LEU A 46 -16.51 -13.96 5.92
N THR A 47 -16.31 -12.81 5.27
CA THR A 47 -16.62 -12.64 3.84
C THR A 47 -15.32 -12.60 3.04
N ARG A 48 -15.10 -13.61 2.18
CA ARG A 48 -13.94 -13.68 1.29
C ARG A 48 -14.34 -13.29 -0.13
N TYR A 49 -13.56 -12.41 -0.75
CA TYR A 49 -13.74 -12.01 -2.14
C TYR A 49 -12.72 -12.71 -3.03
N GLY A 50 -13.18 -13.64 -3.88
CA GLY A 50 -12.37 -14.19 -4.96
C GLY A 50 -12.05 -13.10 -5.98
N LYS A 51 -10.81 -13.04 -6.46
CA LYS A 51 -10.36 -12.04 -7.44
C LYS A 51 -9.73 -12.75 -8.62
N GLU A 52 -10.13 -12.36 -9.82
CA GLU A 52 -9.48 -12.73 -11.08
C GLU A 52 -8.98 -11.43 -11.71
N ILE A 53 -7.69 -11.40 -12.09
CA ILE A 53 -7.02 -10.19 -12.59
C ILE A 53 -6.65 -10.41 -14.06
N SER A 54 -7.11 -9.50 -14.90
CA SER A 54 -6.71 -9.39 -16.31
C SER A 54 -6.23 -7.97 -16.60
N MET A 55 -5.17 -7.83 -17.40
CA MET A 55 -4.53 -6.54 -17.68
C MET A 55 -4.46 -6.27 -19.19
N VAL A 56 -4.60 -4.99 -19.56
CA VAL A 56 -4.48 -4.48 -20.93
C VAL A 56 -3.53 -3.29 -20.96
N ARG A 57 -2.92 -3.01 -22.10
CA ARG A 57 -2.02 -1.86 -22.24
C ARG A 57 -2.82 -0.56 -22.46
N ILE A 58 -2.61 0.41 -21.57
CA ILE A 58 -3.10 1.79 -21.73
C ILE A 58 -1.94 2.80 -21.64
N PRO A 59 -2.05 3.97 -22.28
CA PRO A 59 -2.99 4.27 -23.37
C PRO A 59 -2.58 3.57 -24.67
N ASN A 60 -3.52 3.37 -25.58
CA ASN A 60 -3.18 3.00 -26.96
C ASN A 60 -2.51 4.19 -27.70
N ARG A 61 -1.87 3.94 -28.85
CA ARG A 61 -1.15 5.00 -29.60
C ARG A 61 -2.05 6.18 -29.98
N GLY A 62 -3.31 5.94 -30.33
CA GLY A 62 -4.25 6.99 -30.73
C GLY A 62 -4.74 7.87 -29.57
N SER A 63 -4.97 7.27 -28.41
CA SER A 63 -5.46 7.95 -27.20
C SER A 63 -4.35 8.66 -26.42
N ALA A 64 -3.08 8.25 -26.57
CA ALA A 64 -1.95 8.86 -25.87
C ALA A 64 -1.88 10.38 -26.10
N ARG A 65 -1.99 10.83 -27.35
CA ARG A 65 -1.96 12.26 -27.70
C ARG A 65 -3.18 13.02 -27.17
N TYR A 66 -4.34 12.39 -27.20
CA TYR A 66 -5.57 12.99 -26.64
C TYR A 66 -5.44 13.19 -25.13
N LEU A 67 -5.03 12.16 -24.39
CA LEU A 67 -4.88 12.21 -22.94
C LEU A 67 -3.80 13.22 -22.52
N ALA A 68 -2.68 13.27 -23.26
CA ALA A 68 -1.62 14.25 -23.05
C ALA A 68 -2.17 15.68 -23.11
N ARG A 69 -2.96 16.01 -24.15
CA ARG A 69 -3.59 17.34 -24.29
C ARG A 69 -4.64 17.59 -23.21
N LYS A 70 -5.50 16.61 -22.92
CA LYS A 70 -6.60 16.74 -21.95
C LYS A 70 -6.09 17.04 -20.54
N TYR A 71 -5.04 16.35 -20.11
CA TYR A 71 -4.49 16.50 -18.76
C TYR A 71 -3.29 17.44 -18.72
N ASN A 72 -2.96 18.10 -19.84
CA ASN A 72 -1.82 19.00 -19.99
C ASN A 72 -0.51 18.35 -19.51
N ARG A 73 -0.22 17.14 -20.00
CA ARG A 73 0.99 16.35 -19.72
C ARG A 73 1.60 15.86 -21.03
N ASN A 74 2.85 15.40 -20.99
CA ASN A 74 3.47 14.76 -22.16
C ASN A 74 3.00 13.29 -22.30
N GLU A 75 3.15 12.70 -23.49
CA GLU A 75 2.70 11.33 -23.74
C GLU A 75 3.45 10.30 -22.87
N THR A 76 4.70 10.56 -22.48
CA THR A 76 5.48 9.70 -21.59
C THR A 76 4.89 9.67 -20.19
N TYR A 77 4.56 10.83 -19.61
CA TYR A 77 3.89 10.93 -18.32
C TYR A 77 2.56 10.17 -18.31
N ILE A 78 1.76 10.29 -19.37
CA ILE A 78 0.52 9.51 -19.49
C ILE A 78 0.82 8.00 -19.49
N ARG A 79 1.85 7.53 -20.20
CA ARG A 79 2.20 6.10 -20.26
C ARG A 79 2.69 5.53 -18.93
N GLU A 80 3.34 6.35 -18.10
CA GLU A 80 3.98 5.91 -16.85
C GLU A 80 3.09 6.08 -15.63
N ASN A 81 2.14 7.02 -15.65
CA ASN A 81 1.39 7.42 -14.46
C ASN A 81 -0.12 7.10 -14.55
N PHE A 82 -0.64 6.69 -15.71
CA PHE A 82 -2.04 6.33 -15.86
C PHE A 82 -2.20 4.81 -15.80
N LEU A 83 -3.04 4.35 -14.87
CA LEU A 83 -3.36 2.95 -14.57
C LEU A 83 -4.83 2.67 -14.85
#